data_AF-A0A3N7G3L9-F1
#
_entry.id   AF-A0A3N7G3L9-F1
#
_cell.length_a   1.000
_cell.length_b   1.000
_cell.length_c   1.000
_cell.angle_alpha   90.00
_cell.angle_beta   90.00
_cell.angle_gamma   90.00
#
_symmetry.space_group_name_H-M   'P 1'
#
loop_
_entity.id
_entity.type
_entity.pdbx_description
1 polymer ?
#
loop_
_entity_poly.entity_id
_entity_poly.type
_entity_poly.pdbx_seq_one_letter_code
_entity_poly.pdbx_strand_id
1 'polypeptide(L)'
;MEIARPSYFSGRKIKSSPSDMKAATVLAVAVILFISTGSGQVVPIAPRYHLHILNGLSPDKILLVHCQSKNNDLGVHNIPVNSEFDWSFRTNAWGTTLFWCYLAPDDHSHADFNAFQDKEKITDSCDGNGNCCWIAKDDGVYLRDFPKNSTDDLKYHWVAGT
;
A
#
# COMPACT_ATOMS: atom_id res chain seq x y z
N MET A 1 -8.03 65.72 -40.61
CA MET A 1 -8.24 64.98 -39.36
C MET A 1 -7.57 63.62 -39.54
N GLU A 2 -6.84 63.21 -38.50
CA GLU A 2 -5.84 62.15 -38.33
C GLU A 2 -5.70 60.96 -39.31
N ILE A 3 -4.43 60.61 -39.46
CA ILE A 3 -3.83 59.48 -40.18
C ILE A 3 -3.90 58.24 -39.28
N ALA A 4 -4.29 57.08 -39.80
CA ALA A 4 -3.95 55.79 -39.19
C ALA A 4 -3.08 54.98 -40.16
N ARG A 5 -1.82 54.71 -39.76
CA ARG A 5 -0.87 53.86 -40.50
C ARG A 5 -1.15 52.37 -40.22
N PRO A 6 -0.91 51.46 -41.17
CA PRO A 6 -0.95 50.02 -40.89
C PRO A 6 0.28 49.60 -40.08
N SER A 7 0.05 48.90 -38.97
CA SER A 7 1.08 48.26 -38.17
C SER A 7 1.71 47.09 -38.94
N TYR A 8 3.00 47.20 -39.23
CA TYR A 8 3.82 46.17 -39.86
C TYR A 8 4.05 45.01 -38.88
N PHE A 9 3.47 43.83 -39.13
CA PHE A 9 3.78 42.62 -38.38
C PHE A 9 5.16 42.10 -38.81
N SER A 10 6.16 42.24 -37.94
CA SER A 10 7.49 41.68 -38.14
C SER A 10 7.46 40.19 -37.82
N GLY A 11 7.31 39.35 -38.86
CA GLY A 11 7.46 37.90 -38.76
C GLY A 11 8.93 37.54 -38.52
N ARG A 12 9.27 37.13 -37.29
CA ARG A 12 10.62 36.69 -36.93
C ARG A 12 10.87 35.32 -37.60
N LYS A 13 11.67 35.29 -38.68
CA LYS A 13 12.13 34.02 -39.28
C LYS A 13 13.03 33.29 -38.28
N ILE A 14 12.57 32.17 -37.74
CA ILE A 14 13.40 31.26 -36.96
C ILE A 14 14.32 30.53 -37.95
N LYS A 15 15.59 30.95 -38.02
CA LYS A 15 16.65 30.22 -38.74
C LYS A 15 17.17 29.14 -37.81
N SER A 16 16.74 27.90 -38.03
CA SER A 16 17.32 26.73 -37.37
C SER A 16 18.77 26.52 -37.85
N SER A 17 19.71 26.35 -36.91
CA SER A 17 21.11 26.09 -37.23
C SER A 17 21.30 24.65 -37.74
N PRO A 18 22.25 24.37 -38.64
CA PRO A 18 22.60 23.01 -39.06
C PRO A 18 22.98 22.08 -37.89
N SER A 19 23.47 22.64 -36.77
CA SER A 19 23.71 21.91 -35.52
C SER A 19 22.41 21.41 -34.87
N ASP A 20 21.38 22.26 -34.88
CA ASP A 20 20.10 22.02 -34.21
C ASP A 20 19.29 20.96 -34.98
N MET A 21 19.40 20.96 -36.31
CA MET A 21 18.77 19.96 -37.18
C MET A 21 19.40 18.57 -36.99
N LYS A 22 20.71 18.49 -36.77
CA LYS A 22 21.40 17.22 -36.43
C LYS A 22 20.99 16.73 -35.05
N ALA A 23 20.93 17.62 -34.06
CA ALA A 23 20.48 17.28 -32.70
C ALA A 23 19.01 16.81 -32.69
N ALA A 24 18.10 17.50 -33.39
CA ALA A 24 16.70 17.10 -33.51
C ALA A 24 16.54 15.73 -34.18
N THR A 25 17.32 15.46 -35.22
CA THR A 25 17.33 14.16 -35.90
C THR A 25 17.84 13.04 -34.99
N VAL A 26 18.93 13.28 -34.26
CA VAL A 26 19.50 12.31 -33.29
C VAL A 26 18.50 12.02 -32.16
N LEU A 27 17.82 13.03 -31.64
CA LEU A 27 16.79 12.88 -30.61
C LEU A 27 15.57 12.09 -31.12
N ALA A 28 15.09 12.39 -32.33
CA ALA A 28 13.97 11.68 -32.94
C ALA A 28 14.31 10.20 -33.18
N VAL A 29 15.52 9.89 -33.68
CA VAL A 29 15.98 8.50 -33.88
C VAL A 29 16.14 7.77 -32.56
N ALA A 30 16.65 8.41 -31.50
CA ALA A 30 16.73 7.82 -30.17
C ALA A 30 15.33 7.45 -29.62
N VAL A 31 14.35 8.35 -29.72
CA VAL A 31 12.97 8.12 -29.26
C VAL A 31 12.29 6.99 -30.04
N ILE A 32 12.51 6.89 -31.37
CA ILE A 32 11.97 5.81 -32.20
C ILE A 32 12.60 4.46 -31.84
N LEU A 33 13.90 4.42 -31.53
CA LEU A 33 14.58 3.20 -31.11
C LEU A 33 14.06 2.69 -29.76
N PHE A 34 13.74 3.58 -28.82
CA PHE A 34 13.08 3.22 -27.55
C PHE A 34 11.67 2.63 -27.72
N ILE A 35 10.94 3.01 -28.78
CA ILE A 35 9.59 2.48 -29.06
C ILE A 35 9.67 1.14 -29.82
N SER A 36 10.73 0.94 -30.62
CA SER A 36 10.89 -0.26 -31.47
C SER A 36 11.32 -1.52 -30.72
N THR A 37 11.89 -1.40 -29.52
CA THR A 37 11.98 -2.53 -28.58
C THR A 37 10.63 -2.70 -27.89
N GLY A 38 9.64 -3.16 -28.65
CA GLY A 38 8.34 -3.59 -28.16
C GLY A 38 8.44 -4.88 -27.35
N SER A 39 9.22 -4.88 -26.27
CA SER A 39 8.93 -5.74 -25.13
C SER A 39 7.81 -5.06 -24.38
N GLY A 40 6.56 -5.46 -24.65
CA GLY A 40 5.40 -5.04 -23.88
C GLY A 40 5.76 -5.16 -22.39
N GLN A 41 6.02 -4.02 -21.75
CA GLN A 41 6.34 -3.99 -20.34
C GLN A 41 5.05 -4.40 -19.64
N VAL A 42 4.94 -5.66 -19.27
CA VAL A 42 3.89 -6.12 -18.35
C VAL A 42 4.23 -5.42 -17.04
N VAL A 43 3.65 -4.24 -16.81
CA VAL A 43 3.76 -3.58 -15.51
C VAL A 43 3.13 -4.55 -14.53
N PRO A 44 3.90 -5.17 -13.61
CA PRO A 44 3.34 -6.13 -12.69
C PRO A 44 2.28 -5.40 -11.87
N ILE A 45 1.04 -5.85 -11.95
CA ILE A 45 -0.01 -5.30 -11.10
C ILE A 45 0.38 -5.66 -9.67
N ALA A 46 0.60 -4.64 -8.83
CA ALA A 46 0.96 -4.86 -7.45
C ALA A 46 -0.11 -5.73 -6.76
N PRO A 47 0.30 -6.75 -5.97
CA PRO A 47 -0.63 -7.63 -5.28
C PRO A 47 -1.56 -6.83 -4.38
N ARG A 48 -2.79 -7.33 -4.24
CA ARG A 48 -3.81 -6.78 -3.36
C ARG A 48 -3.93 -7.70 -2.16
N TYR A 49 -4.02 -7.09 -0.98
CA TYR A 49 -4.25 -7.79 0.27
C TYR A 49 -5.48 -7.23 0.98
N HIS A 50 -6.09 -8.08 1.79
CA HIS A 50 -7.18 -7.75 2.70
C HIS A 50 -6.78 -8.20 4.10
N LEU A 51 -6.62 -7.24 5.02
CA LEU A 51 -6.31 -7.56 6.41
C LEU A 51 -7.60 -7.55 7.23
N HIS A 52 -7.75 -8.56 8.06
CA HIS A 52 -8.84 -8.70 9.00
C HIS A 52 -8.28 -8.79 10.42
N ILE A 53 -8.89 -8.05 11.34
CA ILE A 53 -8.62 -8.15 12.78
C ILE A 53 -9.92 -8.51 13.47
N LEU A 54 -10.01 -9.76 13.91
CA LEU A 54 -11.19 -10.32 14.55
C LEU A 54 -11.06 -10.25 16.07
N ASN A 55 -12.14 -9.84 16.73
CA ASN A 55 -12.25 -9.95 18.18
C ASN A 55 -12.83 -11.33 18.57
N GLY A 56 -11.96 -12.25 18.97
CA GLY A 56 -12.29 -13.56 19.52
C GLY A 56 -12.05 -13.67 21.03
N LEU A 57 -12.08 -12.54 21.75
CA LEU A 57 -11.98 -12.50 23.20
C LEU A 57 -13.22 -13.11 23.87
N SER A 58 -13.12 -13.37 25.18
CA SER A 58 -14.28 -13.75 25.99
C SER A 58 -15.45 -12.76 25.87
N PRO A 59 -16.70 -13.21 26.14
CA PRO A 59 -17.89 -12.36 26.07
C PRO A 59 -17.76 -11.03 26.82
N ASP A 60 -18.51 -10.02 26.36
CA ASP A 60 -18.57 -8.66 26.90
C ASP A 60 -17.27 -7.83 26.84
N LYS A 61 -16.23 -8.35 26.18
CA LYS A 61 -14.99 -7.61 25.90
C LYS A 61 -15.09 -6.77 24.62
N ILE A 62 -14.39 -5.65 24.63
CA ILE A 62 -14.20 -4.79 23.46
C ILE A 62 -12.70 -4.76 23.17
N LEU A 63 -12.32 -5.09 21.95
CA LEU A 63 -10.95 -4.99 21.49
C LEU A 63 -10.72 -3.59 20.92
N LEU A 64 -9.79 -2.84 21.50
CA LEU A 64 -9.29 -1.61 20.89
C LEU A 64 -8.24 -1.97 19.84
N VAL A 65 -8.37 -1.39 18.66
CA VAL A 65 -7.46 -1.61 17.53
C VAL A 65 -7.05 -0.26 16.96
N HIS A 66 -5.74 -0.04 16.84
CA HIS A 66 -5.18 1.08 16.09
C HIS A 66 -4.15 0.54 15.10
N CYS A 67 -4.41 0.71 13.81
CA CYS A 67 -3.51 0.27 12.76
C CYS A 67 -3.11 1.44 11.88
N GLN A 68 -1.88 1.44 11.42
CA GLN A 68 -1.39 2.47 10.52
C GLN A 68 -0.21 1.97 9.68
N SER A 69 0.08 2.72 8.62
CA SER A 69 1.30 2.63 7.83
C SER A 69 2.01 3.97 7.88
N LYS A 70 3.18 4.08 7.24
CA LYS A 70 4.02 5.30 7.25
C LYS A 70 3.26 6.61 7.02
N ASN A 71 2.33 6.61 6.05
CA ASN A 71 1.64 7.83 5.62
C ASN A 71 0.11 7.72 5.74
N ASN A 72 -0.41 6.62 6.28
CA ASN A 72 -1.85 6.37 6.33
C ASN A 72 -2.20 5.76 7.68
N ASP A 73 -2.83 6.57 8.52
CA ASP A 73 -3.42 6.16 9.78
C ASP A 73 -4.85 5.67 9.52
N LEU A 74 -5.15 4.44 9.92
CA LEU A 74 -6.48 3.85 9.75
C LEU A 74 -7.40 4.17 10.92
N GLY A 75 -6.88 4.82 11.96
CA GLY A 75 -7.60 5.27 13.14
C GLY A 75 -7.77 4.20 14.22
N VAL A 76 -8.39 4.62 15.32
CA VAL A 76 -8.71 3.79 16.48
C VAL A 76 -10.14 3.25 16.34
N HIS A 77 -10.30 1.95 16.53
CA HIS A 77 -11.57 1.23 16.43
C HIS A 77 -11.81 0.40 17.68
N ASN A 78 -13.05 0.37 18.15
CA ASN A 78 -13.50 -0.49 19.24
C ASN A 78 -14.36 -1.60 18.66
N ILE A 79 -13.85 -2.83 18.69
CA ILE A 79 -14.45 -3.98 18.02
C ILE A 79 -15.16 -4.85 19.07
N PRO A 80 -16.49 -5.03 19.00
CA PRO A 80 -17.21 -5.97 19.85
C PRO A 80 -16.82 -7.43 19.57
N VAL A 81 -17.03 -8.33 20.53
CA VAL A 81 -16.81 -9.77 20.35
C VAL A 81 -17.53 -10.29 19.09
N ASN A 82 -16.89 -11.20 18.36
CA ASN A 82 -17.36 -11.79 17.10
C ASN A 82 -17.55 -10.80 15.93
N SER A 83 -16.98 -9.59 16.05
CA SER A 83 -16.89 -8.61 14.97
C SER A 83 -15.45 -8.44 14.50
N GLU A 84 -15.26 -7.69 13.41
CA GLU A 84 -13.94 -7.42 12.86
C GLU A 84 -13.76 -5.96 12.45
N PHE A 85 -12.48 -5.57 12.35
CA PHE A 85 -12.02 -4.39 11.64
C PHE A 85 -11.15 -4.86 10.48
N ASP A 86 -11.42 -4.35 9.28
CA ASP A 86 -10.77 -4.79 8.08
C ASP A 86 -10.45 -3.65 7.12
N TRP A 87 -9.46 -3.87 6.27
CA TRP A 87 -9.16 -2.97 5.15
C TRP A 87 -8.44 -3.67 4.01
N SER A 88 -8.61 -3.12 2.81
CA SER A 88 -7.89 -3.53 1.61
C SER A 88 -6.82 -2.54 1.19
N PHE A 89 -5.73 -3.03 0.63
CA PHE A 89 -4.72 -2.19 -0.01
C PHE A 89 -3.98 -2.92 -1.13
N ARG A 90 -3.26 -2.18 -1.96
CA ARG A 90 -2.26 -2.73 -2.89
C ARG A 90 -0.87 -2.41 -2.37
N THR A 91 0.06 -3.34 -2.52
CA THR A 91 1.46 -3.03 -2.19
C THR A 91 2.04 -2.02 -3.16
N ASN A 92 3.11 -1.35 -2.75
CA ASN A 92 3.86 -0.44 -3.62
C ASN A 92 4.82 -1.22 -4.52
N ALA A 93 5.17 -0.64 -5.68
CA ALA A 93 6.04 -1.29 -6.66
C ALA A 93 7.46 -1.58 -6.14
N TRP A 94 7.89 -0.92 -5.05
CA TRP A 94 9.19 -1.13 -4.43
C TRP A 94 9.20 -2.24 -3.39
N GLY A 95 8.04 -2.83 -3.07
CA GLY A 95 7.90 -3.92 -2.13
C GLY A 95 8.21 -3.54 -0.68
N THR A 96 7.75 -2.35 -0.25
CA THR A 96 8.05 -1.76 1.06
C THR A 96 6.78 -1.44 1.86
N THR A 97 5.65 -2.05 1.49
CA THR A 97 4.39 -1.80 2.18
C THR A 97 4.41 -2.46 3.55
N LEU A 98 4.07 -1.68 4.57
CA LEU A 98 4.12 -2.07 5.98
C LEU A 98 2.91 -1.47 6.69
N PHE A 99 2.19 -2.30 7.43
CA PHE A 99 1.18 -1.90 8.41
C PHE A 99 1.56 -2.47 9.76
N TRP A 100 1.59 -1.61 10.77
CA TRP A 100 1.71 -2.01 12.16
C TRP A 100 0.41 -1.71 12.90
N CYS A 101 0.11 -2.55 13.88
CA CYS A 101 -1.10 -2.47 14.66
C CYS A 101 -0.77 -2.54 16.14
N TYR A 102 -1.55 -1.80 16.91
CA TYR A 102 -1.67 -1.85 18.35
C TYR A 102 -3.04 -2.40 18.69
N LEU A 103 -3.06 -3.50 19.44
CA LEU A 103 -4.29 -4.14 19.93
C LEU A 103 -4.27 -4.10 21.45
N ALA A 104 -5.39 -3.74 22.07
CA ALA A 104 -5.56 -3.80 23.53
C ALA A 104 -6.86 -4.54 23.88
N PRO A 105 -6.79 -5.69 24.59
CA PRO A 105 -7.98 -6.41 25.03
C PRO A 105 -8.64 -5.78 26.28
N ASP A 106 -7.91 -4.90 26.97
CA ASP A 106 -8.30 -4.16 28.17
C ASP A 106 -7.39 -2.94 28.39
N ASP A 107 -7.62 -2.18 29.46
CA ASP A 107 -6.86 -0.96 29.78
C ASP A 107 -5.46 -1.22 30.35
N HIS A 108 -5.07 -2.47 30.54
CA HIS A 108 -3.85 -2.87 31.25
C HIS A 108 -2.91 -3.74 30.43
N SER A 109 -3.31 -4.12 29.21
CA SER A 109 -2.58 -5.06 28.38
C SER A 109 -2.65 -4.64 26.92
N HIS A 110 -1.62 -4.96 26.15
CA HIS A 110 -1.60 -4.69 24.71
C HIS A 110 -0.68 -5.64 23.95
N ALA A 111 -0.73 -5.55 22.62
CA ALA A 111 0.26 -6.10 21.72
C ALA A 111 0.46 -5.14 20.54
N ASP A 112 1.71 -4.76 20.29
CA ASP A 112 2.16 -4.03 19.12
C ASP A 112 2.93 -4.96 18.17
N PHE A 113 2.57 -4.94 16.88
CA PHE A 113 3.18 -5.83 15.89
C PHE A 113 2.99 -5.34 14.46
N ASN A 114 3.81 -5.86 13.55
CA ASN A 114 3.63 -5.68 12.11
C ASN A 114 2.51 -6.62 11.65
N ALA A 115 1.31 -6.10 11.42
CA ALA A 115 0.19 -6.88 10.91
C ALA A 115 0.37 -7.27 9.44
N PHE A 116 1.18 -6.52 8.69
CA PHE A 116 1.59 -6.86 7.34
C PHE A 116 2.93 -6.21 7.01
N GLN A 117 3.81 -6.96 6.36
CA GLN A 117 5.03 -6.44 5.76
C GLN A 117 5.29 -7.20 4.47
N ASP A 118 5.53 -6.45 3.39
CA ASP A 118 5.76 -7.05 2.08
C ASP A 118 7.01 -7.95 2.11
N LYS A 119 6.93 -9.11 1.45
CA LYS A 119 7.97 -10.16 1.38
C LYS A 119 8.34 -10.82 2.71
N GLU A 120 7.54 -10.65 3.75
CA GLU A 120 7.71 -11.35 5.03
C GLU A 120 6.79 -12.57 5.15
N LYS A 121 7.14 -13.49 6.06
CA LYS A 121 6.41 -14.76 6.26
C LYS A 121 4.92 -14.60 6.58
N ILE A 122 4.48 -13.43 7.05
CA ILE A 122 3.06 -13.15 7.30
C ILE A 122 2.24 -13.33 6.01
N THR A 123 2.81 -12.95 4.85
CA THR A 123 2.11 -13.10 3.57
C THR A 123 1.91 -14.55 3.16
N ASP A 124 2.74 -15.46 3.68
CA ASP A 124 2.65 -16.90 3.39
C ASP A 124 1.46 -17.54 4.10
N SER A 125 0.96 -16.93 5.19
CA SER A 125 -0.21 -17.42 5.93
C SER A 125 -1.54 -16.99 5.30
N CYS A 126 -1.54 -16.00 4.39
CA CYS A 126 -2.75 -15.50 3.73
C CYS A 126 -3.36 -16.54 2.78
N ASP A 127 -4.65 -16.39 2.47
CA ASP A 127 -5.31 -17.25 1.49
C ASP A 127 -4.93 -16.90 0.04
N GLY A 128 -5.43 -17.70 -0.92
CA GLY A 128 -5.17 -17.50 -2.35
C GLY A 128 -5.70 -16.19 -2.95
N ASN A 129 -6.53 -15.45 -2.21
CA ASN A 129 -7.06 -14.15 -2.61
C ASN A 129 -6.38 -12.97 -1.88
N GLY A 130 -5.37 -13.26 -1.04
CA GLY A 130 -4.65 -12.26 -0.27
C GLY A 130 -5.38 -11.83 1.01
N ASN A 131 -6.35 -12.61 1.50
CA ASN A 131 -6.95 -12.38 2.81
C ASN A 131 -6.01 -12.91 3.90
N CYS A 132 -5.67 -12.06 4.85
CA CYS A 132 -4.87 -12.45 6.01
C CYS A 132 -5.64 -12.07 7.28
N CYS A 133 -5.76 -13.01 8.21
CA CYS A 133 -6.62 -12.85 9.38
C CYS A 133 -5.79 -12.91 10.67
N TRP A 134 -5.88 -11.84 11.45
CA TRP A 134 -5.43 -11.77 12.82
C TRP A 134 -6.62 -11.96 13.76
N ILE A 135 -6.47 -12.74 14.81
CA ILE A 135 -7.52 -12.99 15.81
C ILE A 135 -6.97 -12.69 17.20
N ALA A 136 -7.58 -11.74 17.90
CA ALA A 136 -7.32 -11.50 19.31
C ALA A 136 -8.09 -12.52 20.16
N LYS A 137 -7.40 -13.26 21.01
CA LYS A 137 -7.95 -14.20 22.00
C LYS A 137 -7.46 -13.81 23.39
N ASP A 138 -8.03 -14.43 24.43
CA ASP A 138 -7.76 -14.01 25.82
C ASP A 138 -6.29 -14.12 26.23
N ASP A 139 -5.50 -14.98 25.58
CA ASP A 139 -4.08 -15.22 25.86
C ASP A 139 -3.10 -14.56 24.87
N GLY A 140 -3.61 -14.00 23.77
CA GLY A 140 -2.79 -13.24 22.83
C GLY A 140 -3.41 -13.06 21.44
N VAL A 141 -2.56 -12.65 20.50
CA VAL A 141 -2.90 -12.39 19.11
C VAL A 141 -2.38 -13.52 18.21
N TYR A 142 -3.29 -14.08 17.44
CA TYR A 142 -3.07 -15.21 16.54
C TYR A 142 -3.07 -14.76 15.08
N LEU A 143 -2.22 -15.38 14.27
CA LEU A 143 -2.30 -15.31 12.80
C LEU A 143 -2.91 -16.61 12.29
N ARG A 144 -3.95 -16.51 11.48
CA ARG A 144 -4.51 -17.67 10.78
C ARG A 144 -3.62 -18.08 9.62
N ASP A 145 -3.21 -19.33 9.61
CA ASP A 145 -2.45 -19.97 8.53
C ASP A 145 -3.43 -20.74 7.62
N PHE A 146 -3.87 -20.07 6.54
CA PHE A 146 -4.81 -20.65 5.58
C PHE A 146 -4.25 -21.88 4.86
N PRO A 147 -3.00 -21.88 4.34
CA PRO A 147 -2.40 -23.07 3.74
C PRO A 147 -2.36 -24.29 4.68
N LYS A 148 -2.24 -24.07 5.99
CA LYS A 148 -2.20 -25.12 7.01
C LYS A 148 -3.58 -25.45 7.57
N ASN A 149 -4.57 -25.68 6.69
CA ASN A 149 -5.93 -26.03 7.09
C ASN A 149 -6.58 -24.98 8.03
N SER A 150 -6.26 -23.70 7.84
CA SER A 150 -6.78 -22.58 8.63
C SER A 150 -6.51 -22.68 10.14
N THR A 151 -5.36 -23.22 10.54
CA THR A 151 -4.97 -23.22 11.97
C THR A 151 -4.61 -21.82 12.42
N ASP A 152 -5.01 -21.45 13.64
CA ASP A 152 -4.61 -20.20 14.26
C ASP A 152 -3.31 -20.41 15.05
N ASP A 153 -2.23 -19.75 14.65
CA ASP A 153 -0.93 -19.80 15.35
C ASP A 153 -0.77 -18.57 16.25
N LEU A 154 -0.51 -18.78 17.55
CA LEU A 154 -0.18 -17.69 18.47
C LEU A 154 1.12 -17.01 18.04
N LYS A 155 1.09 -15.70 17.81
CA LYS A 155 2.28 -14.92 17.42
C LYS A 155 2.73 -13.96 18.51
N TYR A 156 1.79 -13.38 19.25
CA TYR A 156 2.08 -12.38 20.27
C TYR A 156 1.26 -12.65 21.51
N HIS A 157 1.91 -12.70 22.67
CA HIS A 157 1.22 -12.64 23.95
C HIS A 157 0.89 -11.19 24.30
N TRP A 158 -0.14 -10.99 25.11
CA TRP A 158 -0.40 -9.69 25.71
C TRP A 158 0.75 -9.29 26.64
N VAL A 159 1.23 -8.06 26.49
CA VAL A 159 2.19 -7.44 27.40
C VAL A 159 1.47 -6.43 28.29
N ALA A 160 1.90 -6.31 29.55
CA ALA A 160 1.32 -5.33 30.45
C ALA A 160 1.59 -3.91 29.92
N GLY A 161 0.53 -3.10 29.86
CA GLY A 161 0.63 -1.66 29.65
C GLY A 161 1.25 -0.99 30.89
N THR A 162 2.22 -0.11 30.65
CA THR A 162 2.85 0.74 31.68
C THR A 162 2.08 2.01 31.92
#